data_AF-H5Y4N7-F1
#
_entry.id   AF-H5Y4N7-F1
#
_cell.length_a   1.000
_cell.length_b   1.000
_cell.length_c   1.000
_cell.angle_alpha   90.00
_cell.angle_beta   90.00
_cell.angle_gamma   90.00
#
_symmetry.space_group_name_H-M   'P 1'
#
loop_
_entity.id
_entity.type
_entity.pdbx_description
1 polymer ?
#
loop_
_entity_poly.entity_id
_entity_poly.type
_entity_poly.pdbx_seq_one_letter_code
_entity_poly.pdbx_strand_id
1 'polypeptide(L)'
;MSIKINQQLCIRCGKCVNACPGNLLDRGDTGQAYVKYPKECWGCTSCLKECSSGAIKYYLGADMGGRGGYLYTKLDKDQLHWFICKPDGKNVCISVDRTQANRY
;
A
#
# COMPACT_ATOMS: atom_id res chain seq x y z
N MET A 1 5.45 -7.30 -10.52
CA MET A 1 5.16 -5.96 -9.97
C MET A 1 4.02 -6.11 -8.99
N SER A 2 4.29 -5.98 -7.70
CA SER A 2 3.26 -6.26 -6.69
C SER A 2 2.53 -5.00 -6.22
N ILE A 3 3.05 -3.79 -6.49
CA ILE A 3 2.39 -2.52 -6.14
C ILE A 3 2.25 -1.55 -7.32
N LYS A 4 1.26 -0.66 -7.26
CA LYS A 4 1.07 0.49 -8.16
C LYS A 4 0.69 1.73 -7.35
N ILE A 5 1.26 2.88 -7.72
CA ILE A 5 0.97 4.17 -7.08
C ILE A 5 0.02 4.98 -7.97
N ASN A 6 -1.11 5.41 -7.41
CA ASN A 6 -2.01 6.36 -8.03
C ASN A 6 -1.51 7.79 -7.76
N GLN A 7 -1.04 8.46 -8.81
CA GLN A 7 -0.45 9.78 -8.71
C GLN A 7 -1.46 10.86 -8.29
N GLN A 8 -2.75 10.70 -8.63
CA GLN A 8 -3.79 11.66 -8.25
C GLN A 8 -4.09 11.63 -6.74
N LEU A 9 -3.89 10.49 -6.09
CA LEU A 9 -4.08 10.33 -4.63
C LEU A 9 -2.79 10.56 -3.84
N CYS A 10 -1.63 10.65 -4.51
CA CYS A 10 -0.34 10.81 -3.84
C CYS A 10 -0.18 12.23 -3.31
N ILE A 11 -0.14 12.37 -1.99
CA ILE A 11 0.04 13.65 -1.29
C ILE A 11 1.52 14.03 -1.08
N ARG A 12 2.47 13.32 -1.73
CA ARG A 12 3.91 13.66 -1.74
C ARG A 12 4.58 13.70 -0.37
N CYS A 13 4.02 13.00 0.63
CA CYS A 13 4.60 12.96 1.98
C CYS A 13 5.89 12.14 2.07
N GLY A 14 6.10 11.21 1.12
CA GLY A 14 7.30 10.38 1.00
C GLY A 14 7.54 9.35 2.11
N LYS A 15 6.60 9.14 3.03
CA LYS A 15 6.70 8.09 4.07
C LYS A 15 6.90 6.69 3.47
N CYS A 16 6.25 6.41 2.34
CA CYS A 16 6.38 5.15 1.62
C CYS A 16 7.79 4.89 1.08
N VAL A 17 8.53 5.94 0.71
CA VAL A 17 9.93 5.85 0.27
C VAL A 17 10.81 5.45 1.47
N ASN A 18 10.67 6.18 2.59
CA ASN A 18 11.45 5.92 3.80
C ASN A 18 11.18 4.53 4.42
N ALA A 19 9.95 4.03 4.29
CA ALA A 19 9.55 2.75 4.84
C ALA A 19 9.87 1.55 3.93
N CYS A 20 10.38 1.77 2.71
CA CYS A 20 10.72 0.68 1.81
C CYS A 20 12.04 0.04 2.22
N PRO A 21 12.06 -1.20 2.74
CA PRO A 21 13.31 -1.84 3.20
C PRO A 21 14.27 -2.14 2.04
N GLY A 22 13.75 -2.31 0.82
CA GLY A 22 14.56 -2.56 -0.36
C GLY A 22 15.03 -1.30 -1.09
N ASN A 23 14.72 -0.09 -0.58
CA ASN A 23 15.04 1.17 -1.26
C ASN A 23 14.55 1.24 -2.73
N LEU A 24 13.36 0.68 -2.99
CA LEU A 24 12.83 0.48 -4.35
C LEU A 24 11.89 1.58 -4.82
N LEU A 25 11.57 2.54 -3.95
CA LEU A 25 10.71 3.68 -4.24
C LEU A 25 11.56 4.96 -4.20
N ASP A 26 11.21 5.94 -5.03
CA ASP A 26 11.87 7.24 -5.06
C ASP A 26 10.83 8.35 -5.34
N ARG A 27 11.24 9.61 -5.27
CA ARG A 27 10.41 10.77 -5.58
C ARG A 27 10.79 11.31 -6.97
N GLY A 28 9.80 11.48 -7.83
CA GLY A 28 9.99 12.14 -9.12
C GLY A 28 10.08 13.66 -8.97
N ASP A 29 10.28 14.37 -10.08
CA ASP A 29 10.50 15.83 -10.11
C ASP A 29 9.37 16.64 -9.46
N THR A 30 8.14 16.15 -9.52
CA THR A 30 6.96 16.79 -8.90
C THR A 30 6.82 16.48 -7.41
N GLY A 31 7.75 15.71 -6.84
CA GLY A 31 7.75 15.21 -5.45
C GLY A 31 6.87 13.97 -5.24
N GLN A 32 6.17 13.49 -6.28
CA GLN A 32 5.34 12.30 -6.21
C GLN A 32 6.18 11.02 -6.15
N ALA A 33 5.75 10.05 -5.34
CA ALA A 33 6.44 8.78 -5.23
C ALA A 33 6.22 7.91 -6.48
N TYR A 34 7.26 7.20 -6.90
CA TYR A 34 7.20 6.18 -7.95
C TYR A 34 8.01 4.94 -7.56
N VAL A 35 7.79 3.82 -8.25
CA VAL A 35 8.53 2.58 -8.03
C VAL A 35 9.72 2.55 -8.98
N LYS A 36 10.93 2.73 -8.44
CA LYS A 36 12.18 2.77 -9.19
C LYS A 36 12.58 1.40 -9.74
N TYR A 37 12.46 0.37 -8.91
CA TYR A 37 12.85 -1.01 -9.25
C TYR A 37 11.68 -1.99 -9.08
N PRO A 38 10.72 -1.99 -10.02
CA PRO A 38 9.44 -2.71 -9.88
C PRO A 38 9.54 -4.23 -9.84
N LYS A 39 10.60 -4.81 -10.41
CA LYS A 39 10.82 -6.27 -10.45
C LYS A 39 11.41 -6.83 -9.15
N GLU A 40 12.01 -5.97 -8.34
CA GLU A 40 12.67 -6.34 -7.08
C GLU A 40 11.74 -6.22 -5.87
N CYS A 41 10.50 -5.76 -6.08
CA CYS A 41 9.53 -5.60 -5.00
C CYS A 41 9.10 -6.95 -4.41
N TRP A 42 9.43 -7.17 -3.14
CA TRP A 42 9.06 -8.40 -2.41
C TRP A 42 7.61 -8.45 -1.93
N GLY A 43 6.83 -7.38 -2.13
CA GLY A 43 5.44 -7.36 -1.68
C GLY A 43 5.24 -7.31 -0.16
N CYS A 44 6.23 -6.85 0.61
CA CYS A 44 6.17 -6.80 2.08
C CYS A 44 5.10 -5.85 2.67
N THR A 45 4.45 -5.03 1.85
CA THR A 45 3.39 -4.06 2.21
C THR A 45 3.81 -2.90 3.13
N SER A 46 5.09 -2.73 3.48
CA SER A 46 5.54 -1.60 4.35
C SER A 46 5.13 -0.24 3.78
N CYS A 47 5.28 -0.03 2.48
CA CYS A 47 4.86 1.21 1.82
C CYS A 47 3.34 1.43 1.84
N LEU A 48 2.53 0.36 1.76
CA LEU A 48 1.07 0.44 1.88
C LEU A 48 0.69 0.93 3.28
N LYS A 49 1.24 0.32 4.34
CA LYS A 49 0.94 0.69 5.74
C LYS A 49 1.13 2.17 6.03
N GLU A 50 2.17 2.77 5.45
CA GLU A 50 2.51 4.19 5.62
C GLU A 50 1.73 5.14 4.71
N CYS A 51 0.99 4.63 3.72
CA CYS A 51 0.24 5.46 2.78
C CYS A 51 -1.13 5.85 3.36
N SER A 52 -1.19 6.97 4.10
CA SER A 52 -2.43 7.47 4.68
C SER A 52 -3.51 7.86 3.65
N SER A 53 -3.11 8.25 2.44
CA SER A 53 -4.04 8.67 1.38
C SER A 53 -4.61 7.51 0.53
N GLY A 54 -4.17 6.27 0.77
CA GLY A 54 -4.57 5.11 -0.04
C GLY A 54 -4.11 5.17 -1.49
N ALA A 55 -3.03 5.90 -1.77
CA ALA A 55 -2.47 6.03 -3.12
C ALA A 55 -1.78 4.76 -3.61
N ILE A 56 -1.36 3.85 -2.73
CA ILE A 56 -0.63 2.64 -3.13
C ILE A 56 -1.57 1.43 -3.08
N LYS A 57 -1.71 0.74 -4.21
CA LYS A 57 -2.42 -0.53 -4.32
C LYS A 57 -1.42 -1.68 -4.44
N TYR A 58 -1.65 -2.77 -3.72
CA TYR A 58 -0.92 -4.02 -3.85
C TYR A 58 -1.77 -5.05 -4.60
N TYR A 59 -1.33 -5.51 -5.76
CA TYR A 59 -2.06 -6.52 -6.54
C TYR A 59 -1.68 -7.91 -6.08
N LEU A 60 -2.68 -8.72 -5.79
CA LEU A 60 -2.52 -10.06 -5.23
C LEU A 60 -1.94 -11.01 -6.30
N GLY A 61 -1.16 -12.01 -5.86
CA GLY A 61 -0.78 -13.14 -6.71
C GLY A 61 -1.99 -13.99 -7.06
N ALA A 62 -1.95 -14.75 -8.17
CA ALA A 62 -3.08 -15.55 -8.65
C ALA A 62 -3.61 -16.54 -7.60
N ASP A 63 -2.70 -17.07 -6.78
CA ASP A 63 -2.91 -17.94 -5.62
C ASP A 63 -3.71 -17.27 -4.49
N MET A 64 -3.62 -15.95 -4.35
CA MET A 64 -4.29 -15.16 -3.31
C MET A 64 -5.46 -14.31 -3.83
N GLY A 65 -6.00 -14.60 -5.03
CA GLY A 65 -7.09 -13.84 -5.64
C GLY A 65 -6.65 -12.81 -6.69
N GLY A 66 -5.44 -12.97 -7.25
CA GLY A 66 -4.76 -12.08 -8.18
C GLY A 66 -5.38 -11.87 -9.56
N ARG A 67 -6.62 -12.30 -9.79
CA ARG A 67 -7.37 -12.03 -11.04
C ARG A 67 -7.94 -10.60 -11.06
N GLY A 68 -7.12 -9.61 -10.69
CA GLY A 68 -7.54 -8.22 -10.51
C GLY A 68 -7.84 -7.83 -9.06
N GLY A 69 -7.70 -8.75 -8.11
CA GLY A 69 -7.82 -8.44 -6.69
C GLY A 69 -6.63 -7.62 -6.18
N TYR A 70 -6.89 -6.66 -5.31
CA TYR A 70 -5.85 -5.79 -4.75
C TYR A 70 -6.16 -5.36 -3.31
N LEU A 71 -5.11 -4.95 -2.61
CA LEU A 71 -5.16 -4.36 -1.28
C LEU A 71 -4.82 -2.88 -1.33
N TYR A 72 -5.40 -2.09 -0.44
CA TYR A 72 -4.90 -0.77 -0.09
C TYR A 72 -5.28 -0.45 1.36
N THR A 73 -4.71 0.61 1.90
CA THR A 73 -4.95 1.07 3.26
C THR A 73 -5.50 2.49 3.27
N LYS A 74 -6.24 2.84 4.33
CA LYS A 74 -6.49 4.23 4.72
C LYS A 74 -6.26 4.36 6.21
N LEU A 75 -5.66 5.47 6.61
CA LEU A 75 -5.47 5.80 8.01
C LEU A 75 -6.56 6.78 8.45
N ASP A 76 -7.31 6.42 9.49
CA ASP A 76 -8.23 7.30 10.19
C ASP A 76 -7.81 7.40 11.67
N LYS A 77 -7.18 8.51 12.03
CA LYS A 77 -6.54 8.71 13.35
C LYS A 77 -5.61 7.55 13.70
N ASP A 78 -5.97 6.75 14.71
CA ASP A 78 -5.21 5.60 15.20
C ASP A 78 -5.62 4.27 14.54
N GLN A 79 -6.67 4.28 13.72
CA GLN A 79 -7.20 3.10 13.04
C GLN A 79 -6.60 2.98 11.63
N LEU A 80 -5.93 1.86 11.36
CA LEU A 80 -5.49 1.49 10.02
C LEU A 80 -6.51 0.55 9.39
N HIS A 81 -7.24 1.05 8.39
CA HIS A 81 -8.21 0.28 7.64
C HIS A 81 -7.55 -0.37 6.42
N TRP A 82 -7.58 -1.69 6.36
CA TRP A 82 -7.13 -2.51 5.25
C TRP A 82 -8.31 -2.92 4.39
N PHE A 83 -8.30 -2.52 3.12
CA PHE A 83 -9.33 -2.88 2.16
C PHE A 83 -8.82 -3.96 1.24
N ILE A 84 -9.50 -5.11 1.24
CA ILE A 84 -9.28 -6.23 0.34
C ILE A 84 -10.34 -6.14 -0.75
N CYS A 85 -9.95 -5.76 -1.96
CA CYS A 85 -10.84 -5.69 -3.11
C CYS A 85 -10.74 -6.96 -3.93
N LYS A 86 -11.83 -7.72 -4.03
CA LYS A 86 -11.89 -8.94 -4.82
C LYS A 86 -12.29 -8.64 -6.28
N PRO A 87 -11.91 -9.52 -7.22
CA PRO A 87 -12.28 -9.38 -8.64
C PRO A 87 -13.80 -9.34 -8.89
N ASP A 88 -14.59 -9.99 -8.03
CA ASP A 88 -16.06 -10.04 -8.12
C ASP A 88 -16.75 -8.77 -7.59
N GLY A 89 -15.98 -7.73 -7.26
CA GLY A 89 -16.46 -6.46 -6.72
C GLY A 89 -16.74 -6.48 -5.22
N LYS A 90 -16.66 -7.64 -4.55
CA LYS A 90 -16.82 -7.70 -3.09
C LYS A 90 -15.57 -7.14 -2.40
N ASN A 91 -15.80 -6.31 -1.38
CA ASN A 91 -14.73 -5.71 -0.61
C ASN A 91 -14.82 -6.15 0.86
N VAL A 92 -13.68 -6.43 1.47
CA VAL A 92 -13.57 -6.71 2.91
C VAL A 92 -12.73 -5.61 3.54
N CYS A 93 -13.17 -5.07 4.67
CA CYS A 93 -12.40 -4.10 5.46
C CYS A 93 -11.96 -4.74 6.78
N ILE A 94 -10.67 -4.69 7.08
CA ILE A 94 -10.10 -5.11 8.36
C ILE A 94 -9.51 -3.86 9.02
N SER A 95 -9.93 -3.56 10.23
CA SER A 95 -9.44 -2.38 10.97
C SER A 95 -8.50 -2.82 12.07
N VAL A 96 -7.37 -2.13 12.19
CA VAL A 96 -6.34 -2.40 13.21
C VAL A 96 -6.06 -1.12 13.98
N ASP A 97 -6.19 -1.18 15.31
CA ASP A 97 -5.75 -0.10 16.20
C ASP A 97 -4.22 -0.12 16.32
N ARG A 98 -3.58 0.93 15.79
CA ARG A 98 -2.11 1.04 15.76
C ARG A 98 -1.50 1.23 17.15
N THR A 99 -2.28 1.72 18.11
CA THR A 99 -1.83 1.89 19.50
C THR A 99 -1.81 0.57 20.27
N GLN A 100 -2.44 -0.47 19.71
CA GLN A 100 -2.59 -1.78 20.33
C GLN A 100 -1.92 -2.91 19.54
N ALA A 101 -1.09 -2.57 18.55
CA ALA A 101 -0.51 -3.53 17.61
C ALA A 101 0.34 -4.65 18.27
N ASN A 102 0.79 -4.45 19.52
CA ASN A 102 1.59 -5.41 20.29
C ASN A 102 0.91 -5.85 21.60
N ARG A 103 -0.42 -5.72 21.72
CA ARG A 103 -1.16 -6.28 22.86
C ARG A 103 -1.33 -7.79 22.66
N TYR A 104 -0.34 -8.54 23.14
CA TYR A 104 -0.44 -9.98 23.36
C TYR A 104 -0.90 -10.30 24.78
#